data_AF-A0A2R6FQM8-F1
#
_entry.id   AF-A0A2R6FQM8-F1
#
_cell.length_a   1.000
_cell.length_b   1.000
_cell.length_c   1.000
_cell.angle_alpha   90.00
_cell.angle_beta   90.00
_cell.angle_gamma   90.00
#
_symmetry.space_group_name_H-M   'P 1'
#
loop_
_entity.id
_entity.type
_entity.pdbx_description
1 polymer ?
#
loop_
_entity_poly.entity_id
_entity_poly.type
_entity_poly.pdbx_seq_one_letter_code
_entity_poly.pdbx_strand_id
1 'polypeptide(L)'
;MFNGALLLGGALGSGFVVGAWAETDNPVHTGGAFVLLLAMVFMALVGMFPIPSPVHAVVAVAFFVFATLGVFVWGAGDFVTDADGSRVRGAALVVAAVVHVASWFWWLLYGWGAPGIALPELAGSGMLALWALWVSADLWAGPPDTLML
;
A
#
# COMPACT_ATOMS: atom_id res chain seq x y z
N MET A 1 0.17 22.37 3.65
CA MET A 1 -0.73 21.36 4.24
C MET A 1 -0.48 19.97 3.65
N PHE A 2 -0.50 19.81 2.32
CA PHE A 2 -0.27 18.52 1.65
C PHE A 2 1.00 17.75 2.10
N ASN A 3 2.16 18.40 2.09
CA ASN A 3 3.43 17.77 2.48
C ASN A 3 3.45 17.29 3.94
N GLY A 4 2.83 18.06 4.85
CA GLY A 4 2.68 17.67 6.25
C GLY A 4 1.78 16.44 6.41
N ALA A 5 0.74 16.31 5.57
CA ALA A 5 -0.09 15.12 5.55
C ALA A 5 0.67 13.88 5.05
N LEU A 6 1.63 14.03 4.12
CA LEU A 6 2.50 12.92 3.69
C LEU A 6 3.48 12.49 4.78
N LEU A 7 4.08 13.44 5.50
CA LEU A 7 4.92 13.16 6.68
C LEU A 7 4.13 12.42 7.76
N LEU A 8 2.96 12.93 8.12
CA LEU A 8 2.09 12.31 9.12
C LEU A 8 1.56 10.96 8.65
N GLY A 9 1.15 10.86 7.38
CA GLY A 9 0.67 9.63 6.76
C GLY A 9 1.74 8.53 6.74
N GLY A 10 2.99 8.88 6.40
CA GLY A 10 4.11 7.95 6.48
C GLY A 10 4.41 7.52 7.92
N ALA A 11 4.35 8.43 8.90
CA ALA A 11 4.56 8.10 10.31
C ALA A 11 3.46 7.18 10.88
N LEU A 12 2.19 7.56 10.70
CA LEU A 12 1.04 6.77 11.16
C LEU A 12 0.94 5.44 10.40
N GLY A 13 1.15 5.46 9.09
CA GLY A 13 1.18 4.28 8.24
C GLY A 13 2.29 3.30 8.63
N SER A 14 3.47 3.81 9.04
CA SER A 14 4.54 2.95 9.57
C SER A 14 4.09 2.23 10.85
N GLY A 15 3.46 2.94 11.78
CA GLY A 15 2.89 2.35 12.99
C GLY A 15 1.83 1.30 12.68
N PHE A 16 0.94 1.59 11.72
CA PHE A 16 -0.07 0.64 11.24
C PHE A 16 0.56 -0.63 10.65
N VAL A 17 1.55 -0.50 9.76
CA VAL A 17 2.24 -1.63 9.14
C VAL A 17 2.96 -2.49 10.17
N VAL A 18 3.62 -1.88 11.17
CA VAL A 18 4.25 -2.63 12.27
C VAL A 18 3.21 -3.39 13.10
N GLY A 19 2.06 -2.77 13.38
CA GLY A 19 0.93 -3.45 14.03
C GLY A 19 0.45 -4.66 13.22
N ALA A 20 0.19 -4.46 11.93
CA ALA A 20 -0.22 -5.55 11.03
C ALA A 20 0.83 -6.67 10.90
N TRP A 21 2.11 -6.32 10.96
CA TRP A 21 3.20 -7.29 10.95
C TRP A 21 3.21 -8.12 12.24
N ALA A 22 3.01 -7.51 13.41
CA ALA A 22 3.00 -8.23 14.68
C ALA A 22 1.88 -9.28 14.78
N GLU A 23 0.81 -9.12 14.01
CA GLU A 23 -0.39 -9.97 14.03
C GLU A 23 -0.39 -11.08 12.96
N THR A 24 0.73 -11.31 12.26
CA THR A 24 0.79 -12.34 11.21
C THR A 24 1.96 -13.30 11.35
N ASP A 25 1.66 -14.60 11.32
CA ASP A 25 2.65 -15.69 11.27
C ASP A 25 3.00 -16.09 9.82
N ASN A 26 2.33 -15.52 8.81
CA ASN A 26 2.57 -15.85 7.42
C ASN A 26 3.89 -15.21 6.94
N PRO A 27 4.91 -15.99 6.52
CA PRO A 27 6.20 -15.45 6.08
C PRO A 27 6.06 -14.57 4.83
N VAL A 28 5.06 -14.82 3.97
CA VAL A 28 4.77 -14.00 2.81
C VAL A 28 4.22 -12.63 3.24
N HIS A 29 3.33 -12.60 4.23
CA HIS A 29 2.83 -11.33 4.79
C HIS A 29 3.94 -10.57 5.51
N THR A 30 4.83 -11.26 6.23
CA THR A 30 6.04 -10.65 6.81
C THR A 30 6.87 -9.94 5.74
N GLY A 31 7.11 -10.60 4.60
CA GLY A 31 7.80 -9.98 3.46
C GLY A 31 7.05 -8.77 2.90
N GLY A 32 5.73 -8.89 2.73
CA GLY A 32 4.88 -7.79 2.26
C GLY A 32 4.88 -6.59 3.22
N ALA A 33 4.78 -6.85 4.53
CA ALA A 33 4.81 -5.85 5.59
C ALA A 33 6.14 -5.08 5.63
N PHE A 34 7.27 -5.79 5.52
CA PHE A 34 8.58 -5.15 5.44
C PHE A 34 8.67 -4.19 4.25
N VAL A 35 8.21 -4.62 3.08
CA VAL A 35 8.21 -3.79 1.87
C VAL A 35 7.24 -2.60 2.01
N LEU A 36 6.08 -2.78 2.62
CA LEU A 36 5.14 -1.69 2.92
C LEU A 36 5.73 -0.69 3.91
N LEU A 37 6.51 -1.14 4.90
CA LEU A 37 7.19 -0.26 5.84
C LEU A 37 8.20 0.65 5.12
N LEU A 38 8.95 0.10 4.15
CA LEU A 38 9.79 0.91 3.27
C LEU A 38 8.96 1.94 2.49
N ALA A 39 7.79 1.55 1.97
CA ALA A 39 6.88 2.48 1.31
C ALA A 39 6.49 3.63 2.24
N MET A 40 6.15 3.36 3.50
CA MET A 40 5.75 4.39 4.47
C MET A 40 6.89 5.37 4.78
N VAL A 41 8.13 4.86 4.86
CA VAL A 41 9.34 5.70 4.94
C VAL A 41 9.45 6.61 3.73
N PHE A 42 9.33 6.06 2.51
CA PHE A 42 9.40 6.87 1.30
C PHE A 42 8.24 7.89 1.19
N MET A 43 7.03 7.56 1.64
CA MET A 43 5.91 8.51 1.71
C MET A 43 6.25 9.71 2.62
N ALA A 44 6.86 9.46 3.78
CA ALA A 44 7.33 10.53 4.64
C ALA A 44 8.43 11.36 3.96
N LEU A 45 9.35 10.72 3.22
CA LEU A 45 10.37 11.41 2.43
C LEU A 45 9.78 12.27 1.30
N VAL A 46 8.68 11.87 0.66
CA VAL A 46 7.96 12.72 -0.32
C VAL A 46 7.47 14.00 0.37
N GLY A 47 6.93 13.88 1.59
CA GLY A 47 6.55 15.04 2.40
C GLY A 47 7.73 15.91 2.82
N MET A 48 8.88 15.30 3.14
CA MET A 48 10.11 16.00 3.49
C MET A 48 10.75 16.74 2.31
N PHE A 49 10.64 16.18 1.10
CA PHE A 49 11.24 16.72 -0.12
C PHE A 49 10.17 17.14 -1.13
N PRO A 50 9.46 18.26 -0.92
CA PRO A 50 8.43 18.72 -1.86
C PRO A 50 9.02 19.30 -3.15
N ILE A 51 8.20 19.37 -4.19
CA ILE A 51 8.53 20.08 -5.44
C ILE A 51 8.92 21.54 -5.11
N PRO A 52 10.00 22.10 -5.70
CA PRO A 52 10.77 21.58 -6.84
C PRO A 52 12.04 20.79 -6.47
N SER A 53 12.12 20.18 -5.29
CA SER A 53 13.29 19.40 -4.88
C SER A 53 13.70 18.36 -5.93
N PRO A 54 15.00 18.28 -6.32
CA PRO A 54 15.45 17.35 -7.35
C PRO A 54 15.31 15.88 -6.94
N VAL A 55 15.25 15.60 -5.63
CA VAL A 55 15.07 14.24 -5.11
C VAL A 55 13.60 13.82 -5.01
N HIS A 56 12.64 14.75 -5.15
CA HIS A 56 11.20 14.48 -5.01
C HIS A 56 10.74 13.33 -5.92
N ALA A 57 11.10 13.39 -7.20
CA ALA A 57 10.70 12.38 -8.18
C ALA A 57 11.23 10.98 -7.80
N VAL A 58 12.47 10.90 -7.31
CA VAL A 58 13.09 9.63 -6.92
C VAL A 58 12.37 9.00 -5.72
N VAL A 59 12.11 9.79 -4.67
CA VAL A 59 11.42 9.28 -3.46
C VAL A 59 9.95 8.96 -3.72
N ALA A 60 9.28 9.71 -4.60
CA ALA A 60 7.90 9.44 -5.01
C ALA A 60 7.77 8.14 -5.82
N VAL A 61 8.66 7.93 -6.80
CA VAL A 61 8.70 6.67 -7.56
C VAL A 61 9.01 5.50 -6.64
N ALA A 62 9.98 5.64 -5.74
CA ALA A 62 10.31 4.60 -4.76
C ALA A 62 9.10 4.27 -3.86
N PHE A 63 8.38 5.27 -3.35
CA PHE A 63 7.15 5.06 -2.58
C PHE A 63 6.15 4.18 -3.35
N PHE A 64 5.82 4.54 -4.59
CA PHE A 64 4.84 3.79 -5.38
C PHE A 64 5.32 2.38 -5.73
N VAL A 65 6.62 2.20 -6.03
CA VAL A 65 7.20 0.88 -6.29
C VAL A 65 7.08 -0.02 -5.06
N PHE A 66 7.52 0.45 -3.89
CA PHE A 66 7.43 -0.34 -2.67
C PHE A 66 5.99 -0.58 -2.23
N ALA A 67 5.11 0.42 -2.33
CA ALA A 67 3.69 0.24 -1.99
C ALA A 67 3.06 -0.86 -2.87
N THR A 68 3.33 -0.84 -4.18
CA THR A 68 2.82 -1.84 -5.13
C THR A 68 3.35 -3.23 -4.81
N LEU A 69 4.66 -3.35 -4.63
CA LEU A 69 5.28 -4.64 -4.36
C LEU A 69 4.82 -5.20 -3.02
N GLY A 70 4.71 -4.37 -2.00
CA GLY A 70 4.25 -4.78 -0.68
C GLY A 70 2.80 -5.27 -0.67
N VAL A 71 1.88 -4.52 -1.30
CA VAL A 71 0.48 -4.95 -1.47
C VAL A 71 0.37 -6.21 -2.32
N PHE A 72 1.15 -6.31 -3.40
CA PHE A 72 1.18 -7.50 -4.25
C PHE A 72 1.64 -8.74 -3.47
N VAL A 73 2.74 -8.63 -2.72
CA VAL A 73 3.28 -9.74 -1.92
C VAL A 73 2.28 -10.15 -0.84
N TRP A 74 1.69 -9.18 -0.13
CA TRP A 74 0.64 -9.47 0.85
C TRP A 74 -0.54 -10.23 0.21
N GLY A 75 -1.09 -9.69 -0.88
CA GLY A 75 -2.19 -10.31 -1.61
C GLY A 75 -1.84 -11.69 -2.19
N ALA A 76 -0.60 -11.90 -2.62
CA ALA A 76 -0.13 -13.21 -3.06
C ALA A 76 -0.08 -14.22 -1.91
N GLY A 77 0.29 -13.78 -0.70
CA GLY A 77 0.18 -14.57 0.52
C GLY A 77 -1.25 -15.06 0.72
N ASP A 78 -2.20 -14.12 0.77
CA ASP A 78 -3.63 -14.40 0.91
C ASP A 78 -4.21 -15.33 -0.17
N PHE A 79 -3.74 -15.18 -1.41
CA PHE A 79 -4.22 -15.96 -2.56
C PHE A 79 -3.72 -17.41 -2.53
N VAL A 80 -2.49 -17.63 -2.08
CA VAL A 80 -1.84 -18.95 -2.11
C VAL A 80 -2.18 -19.77 -0.87
N THR A 81 -2.23 -19.16 0.32
CA THR A 81 -2.43 -19.91 1.57
C THR A 81 -3.90 -20.24 1.83
N ASP A 82 -4.83 -19.35 1.44
CA ASP A 82 -6.29 -19.55 1.54
C ASP A 82 -6.78 -20.10 2.89
N ALA A 83 -6.12 -19.70 3.98
CA ALA A 83 -6.33 -20.28 5.31
C ALA A 83 -7.74 -20.00 5.85
N ASP A 84 -8.36 -18.89 5.42
CA ASP A 84 -9.63 -18.38 5.95
C ASP A 84 -10.59 -17.90 4.84
N GLY A 85 -10.51 -18.47 3.63
CA GLY A 85 -11.26 -17.96 2.48
C GLY A 85 -10.73 -16.61 1.94
N SER A 86 -9.50 -16.28 2.30
CA SER A 86 -8.80 -15.03 1.93
C SER A 86 -8.49 -14.93 0.44
N ARG A 87 -8.71 -15.98 -0.36
CA ARG A 87 -8.34 -16.01 -1.77
C ARG A 87 -8.95 -14.87 -2.60
N VAL A 88 -10.20 -14.49 -2.34
CA VAL A 88 -10.85 -13.37 -3.05
C VAL A 88 -10.17 -12.05 -2.73
N ARG A 89 -9.84 -11.81 -1.45
CA ARG A 89 -9.07 -10.65 -1.00
C ARG A 89 -7.69 -10.64 -1.66
N GLY A 90 -6.98 -11.76 -1.61
CA GLY A 90 -5.67 -11.90 -2.24
C GLY A 90 -5.69 -11.59 -3.73
N ALA A 91 -6.66 -12.14 -4.46
CA ALA A 91 -6.87 -11.84 -5.88
C ALA A 91 -7.17 -10.35 -6.11
N ALA A 92 -8.02 -9.73 -5.30
CA ALA A 92 -8.35 -8.31 -5.41
C ALA A 92 -7.11 -7.41 -5.20
N LEU A 93 -6.28 -7.70 -4.21
CA LEU A 93 -5.05 -6.96 -3.93
C LEU A 93 -4.01 -7.13 -5.04
N VAL A 94 -3.85 -8.36 -5.55
CA VAL A 94 -2.97 -8.64 -6.70
C VAL A 94 -3.45 -7.88 -7.95
N VAL A 95 -4.75 -7.93 -8.25
CA VAL A 95 -5.33 -7.19 -9.38
C VAL A 95 -5.15 -5.68 -9.19
N ALA A 96 -5.36 -5.14 -7.99
CA ALA A 96 -5.15 -3.73 -7.70
C ALA A 96 -3.69 -3.29 -7.96
N ALA A 97 -2.71 -4.11 -7.56
CA ALA A 97 -1.30 -3.87 -7.85
C ALA A 97 -0.99 -3.91 -9.35
N VAL A 98 -1.55 -4.88 -10.09
CA VAL A 98 -1.40 -4.95 -11.55
C VAL A 98 -2.05 -3.74 -12.24
N VAL A 99 -3.24 -3.32 -11.79
CA VAL A 99 -3.94 -2.13 -12.31
C VAL A 99 -3.11 -0.87 -12.07
N HIS A 100 -2.48 -0.73 -10.91
CA HIS A 100 -1.59 0.40 -10.64
C HIS A 100 -0.39 0.40 -11.60
N VAL A 101 0.26 -0.75 -11.84
CA VAL A 101 1.33 -0.86 -12.84
C VAL A 101 0.82 -0.51 -14.24
N ALA A 102 -0.32 -1.07 -14.67
CA ALA A 102 -0.93 -0.78 -15.97
C ALA A 102 -1.28 0.71 -16.13
N SER A 103 -1.68 1.39 -15.06
CA SER A 103 -1.99 2.82 -15.09
C SER A 103 -0.75 3.68 -15.40
N TRP A 104 0.45 3.28 -14.96
CA TRP A 104 1.70 3.94 -15.34
C TRP A 104 1.96 3.81 -16.85
N PHE A 105 1.83 2.60 -17.39
CA PHE A 105 2.00 2.37 -18.83
C PHE A 105 0.99 3.19 -19.64
N TRP A 106 -0.28 3.16 -19.27
CA TRP A 106 -1.33 3.95 -19.91
C TRP A 106 -1.00 5.45 -19.87
N TRP A 107 -0.65 5.97 -18.69
CA TRP A 107 -0.36 7.38 -18.50
C TRP A 107 0.85 7.84 -19.34
N LEU A 108 1.91 7.04 -19.42
CA LEU A 108 3.09 7.31 -20.24
C LEU A 108 2.79 7.24 -21.75
N LEU A 109 1.97 6.28 -22.19
CA LEU A 109 1.63 6.10 -23.61
C LEU A 109 0.77 7.24 -24.17
N TYR A 110 -0.18 7.74 -23.38
CA TYR A 110 -1.15 8.74 -23.84
C TYR A 110 -0.80 10.18 -23.43
N GLY A 111 0.30 10.39 -22.70
CA GLY A 111 0.78 11.73 -22.35
C GLY A 111 -0.23 12.54 -21.53
N TRP A 112 -1.03 11.89 -20.69
CA TRP A 112 -2.10 12.51 -19.87
C TRP A 112 -1.53 13.33 -18.69
N GLY A 113 -0.53 14.16 -18.94
CA GLY A 113 0.12 15.05 -17.97
C GLY A 113 -0.73 16.28 -17.62
N ALA A 114 -2.01 16.11 -17.32
CA ALA A 114 -2.85 17.19 -16.82
C ALA A 114 -2.33 17.66 -15.44
N PRO A 115 -2.30 18.97 -15.14
CA PRO A 115 -1.87 19.46 -13.84
C PRO A 115 -2.87 19.05 -12.76
N GLY A 116 -2.40 18.43 -11.66
CA GLY A 116 -3.18 18.31 -10.43
C GLY A 116 -3.16 16.94 -9.74
N ILE A 117 -3.36 15.83 -10.47
CA ILE A 117 -3.27 14.44 -9.98
C ILE A 117 -2.90 13.54 -11.15
N ALA A 118 -1.84 12.73 -11.02
CA ALA A 118 -1.52 11.73 -12.03
C ALA A 118 -2.42 10.49 -11.85
N LEU A 119 -2.92 9.91 -12.95
CA LEU A 119 -3.72 8.68 -12.91
C LEU A 119 -3.04 7.55 -12.11
N PRO A 120 -1.72 7.35 -12.19
CA PRO A 120 -1.04 6.35 -11.38
C PRO A 120 -1.04 6.66 -9.88
N GLU A 121 -0.98 7.94 -9.49
CA GLU A 121 -1.04 8.33 -8.08
C GLU A 121 -2.40 7.99 -7.45
N LEU A 122 -3.49 8.22 -8.20
CA LEU A 122 -4.84 7.83 -7.78
C LEU A 122 -4.98 6.30 -7.66
N ALA A 123 -4.50 5.55 -8.66
CA ALA A 123 -4.56 4.09 -8.63
C ALA A 123 -3.73 3.51 -7.48
N GLY A 124 -2.50 4.02 -7.27
CA GLY A 124 -1.61 3.56 -6.20
C GLY A 124 -2.11 3.89 -4.80
N SER A 125 -2.63 5.09 -4.59
CA SER A 125 -3.25 5.46 -3.31
C SER A 125 -4.52 4.66 -3.02
N GLY A 126 -5.37 4.42 -4.03
CA GLY A 126 -6.56 3.57 -3.91
C GLY A 126 -6.21 2.12 -3.57
N MET A 127 -5.18 1.56 -4.20
CA MET A 127 -4.65 0.22 -3.89
C MET A 127 -4.15 0.14 -2.44
N LEU A 128 -3.35 1.10 -1.99
CA LEU A 128 -2.84 1.12 -0.62
C LEU A 128 -3.97 1.26 0.41
N ALA A 129 -4.96 2.12 0.12
CA ALA A 129 -6.15 2.27 0.96
C ALA A 129 -6.98 0.98 1.03
N LEU A 130 -7.15 0.29 -0.10
CA LEU A 130 -7.84 -1.01 -0.15
C LEU A 130 -7.17 -2.02 0.77
N TRP A 131 -5.84 -2.15 0.69
CA TRP A 131 -5.06 -3.03 1.57
C TRP A 131 -5.24 -2.65 3.05
N ALA A 132 -5.05 -1.37 3.39
CA ALA A 132 -5.12 -0.92 4.77
C ALA A 132 -6.50 -1.12 5.39
N LEU A 133 -7.58 -0.84 4.64
CA LEU A 133 -8.96 -1.03 5.09
C LEU A 133 -9.29 -2.50 5.31
N TRP A 134 -8.81 -3.39 4.44
CA TRP A 134 -9.05 -4.82 4.60
C TRP A 134 -8.35 -5.38 5.82
N VAL A 135 -7.05 -5.09 5.98
CA VAL A 135 -6.28 -5.49 7.16
C VAL A 135 -6.91 -4.92 8.44
N SER A 136 -7.38 -3.68 8.41
CA SER A 136 -8.08 -3.08 9.56
C SER A 136 -9.38 -3.81 9.88
N ALA A 137 -10.16 -4.21 8.87
CA ALA A 137 -11.41 -4.94 9.08
C ALA A 137 -11.16 -6.32 9.69
N ASP A 138 -10.12 -7.02 9.25
CA ASP A 138 -9.74 -8.34 9.77
C ASP A 138 -9.28 -8.23 11.23
N LEU A 139 -8.43 -7.25 11.55
CA LEU A 139 -7.97 -7.03 12.93
C LEU A 139 -9.10 -6.57 13.86
N TRP A 140 -10.10 -5.84 13.34
CA TRP A 140 -11.23 -5.37 14.14
C TRP A 140 -12.30 -6.44 14.39
N ALA A 141 -12.51 -7.37 13.45
CA ALA A 141 -13.50 -8.43 13.60
C ALA A 141 -13.22 -9.37 14.80
N GLY A 142 -11.97 -9.39 15.29
CA GLY A 142 -11.54 -10.22 16.42
C GLY A 142 -11.56 -11.72 16.10
N PRO A 143 -11.00 -12.57 16.97
CA PRO A 143 -11.16 -14.02 16.83
C PRO A 143 -12.66 -14.37 16.92
N PRO A 144 -13.16 -15.35 16.14
CA PRO A 144 -14.57 -15.75 16.15
C PRO A 144 -15.12 -16.08 17.55
N ASP A 145 -14.25 -16.41 18.49
CA ASP A 145 -14.58 -16.81 19.86
C ASP A 145 -14.92 -15.61 20.79
N THR A 146 -14.70 -14.37 20.35
CA THR A 146 -14.88 -13.16 21.19
C THR A 146 -16.26 -12.51 21.08
N LEU A 147 -17.13 -12.96 20.16
CA LEU A 147 -18.47 -12.40 19.92
C LEU A 147 -19.61 -13.20 20.59
N MET A 148 -19.29 -14.15 21.47
CA MET A 148 -20.26 -15.04 22.14
C MET A 148 -20.45 -14.77 23.65
N LEU A 149 -20.08 -13.57 24.14
CA LEU A 149 -20.34 -13.11 25.51
C LEU A 149 -21.31 -11.92 25.51
#